data_AF-A0A969LLX0-F1
#
_entry.id   AF-A0A969LLX0-F1
#
_cell.length_a   1.000
_cell.length_b   1.000
_cell.length_c   1.000
_cell.angle_alpha   90.00
_cell.angle_beta   90.00
_cell.angle_gamma   90.00
#
_symmetry.space_group_name_H-M   'P 1'
#
loop_
_entity.id
_entity.type
_entity.pdbx_description
1 polymer ?
#
loop_
_entity_poly.entity_id
_entity_poly.type
_entity_poly.pdbx_seq_one_letter_code
_entity_poly.pdbx_strand_id
1 'polypeptide(L)'
;MMNKHFPLVPVFCISMIFILLPCFPAGSRSLDVVVSNTFEYKHVSKTVLKQQSDKIYDSLQLENYGLHPEAFEYAYRGHRYLADKGLLENPGVITVCDFSQSSAQKDYM
;
A
#
# COMPACT_ATOMS: atom_id res chain seq x y z
N MET A 1 -40.86 42.06 17.52
CA MET A 1 -40.23 41.77 16.21
C MET A 1 -38.77 41.48 16.51
N MET A 2 -38.34 40.21 16.44
CA MET A 2 -37.00 39.78 16.86
C MET A 2 -36.02 39.86 15.68
N ASN A 3 -35.13 40.83 15.73
CA ASN A 3 -34.12 41.05 14.69
C ASN A 3 -32.90 40.20 15.06
N LYS A 4 -32.86 38.96 14.58
CA LYS A 4 -31.70 38.08 14.77
C LYS A 4 -30.59 38.53 13.82
N HIS A 5 -29.77 39.49 14.26
CA HIS A 5 -28.49 39.77 13.61
C HIS A 5 -27.55 38.61 13.90
N PHE A 6 -27.50 37.65 12.99
CA PHE A 6 -26.44 36.64 12.98
C PHE A 6 -25.12 37.39 12.80
N PRO A 7 -24.16 37.32 13.74
CA PRO A 7 -22.89 38.00 13.55
C PRO A 7 -22.22 37.38 12.33
N LEU A 8 -21.78 38.20 11.36
CA LEU A 8 -21.06 37.80 10.16
C LEU A 8 -19.61 37.33 10.46
N VAL A 9 -19.19 37.52 11.72
CA VAL A 9 -17.84 37.25 12.25
C VAL A 9 -17.42 35.77 12.24
N PRO A 10 -18.26 34.77 12.59
CA PRO A 10 -17.82 33.38 12.66
C PRO A 10 -17.61 32.75 11.28
N VAL A 11 -18.27 33.25 10.21
CA VAL A 11 -18.09 32.73 8.86
C VAL A 11 -16.70 33.09 8.31
N PHE A 12 -16.20 34.29 8.63
CA PHE A 12 -14.87 34.72 8.21
C PHE A 12 -13.75 33.96 8.93
N CYS A 13 -13.96 33.63 10.22
CA CYS A 13 -13.02 32.85 11.01
C CYS A 13 -12.86 31.41 10.51
N ILE A 14 -13.93 30.78 10.02
CA ILE A 14 -13.88 29.40 9.50
C ILE A 14 -13.15 29.35 8.15
N SER A 15 -13.27 30.39 7.31
CA SER A 15 -12.56 30.50 6.02
C SER A 15 -11.03 30.56 6.16
N MET A 16 -10.52 31.32 7.14
CA MET A 16 -9.08 31.52 7.34
C MET A 16 -8.33 30.26 7.82
N ILE A 17 -9.03 29.32 8.45
CA ILE A 17 -8.43 28.06 8.95
C ILE A 17 -8.00 27.16 7.79
N PHE A 18 -8.76 27.13 6.68
CA PHE A 18 -8.41 26.32 5.50
C PHE A 18 -7.21 26.84 4.69
N ILE A 19 -6.82 28.10 4.89
CA ILE A 19 -5.71 28.73 4.14
C ILE A 19 -4.36 28.53 4.86
N LEU A 20 -4.37 28.33 6.19
CA LEU A 20 -3.17 28.16 7.01
C LEU A 20 -2.84 26.69 7.33
N LEU A 21 -3.67 25.73 6.92
CA LEU A 21 -3.25 24.34 6.90
C LEU A 21 -2.11 24.21 5.88
N PRO A 22 -0.89 23.83 6.28
CA PRO A 22 0.12 23.46 5.31
C PRO A 22 -0.46 22.31 4.49
N CYS A 23 -0.74 22.58 3.22
CA CYS A 23 -0.99 21.54 2.25
C CYS A 23 0.32 20.76 2.18
N PHE A 24 0.43 19.67 2.94
CA PHE A 24 1.53 18.74 2.78
C PHE A 24 1.36 18.18 1.37
N PRO A 25 2.18 18.57 0.37
CA PRO A 25 2.14 17.86 -0.89
C PRO A 25 2.45 16.41 -0.53
N ALA A 26 1.54 15.50 -0.87
CA ALA A 26 1.88 14.09 -0.92
C ALA A 26 3.03 14.01 -1.91
N GLY A 27 4.25 13.94 -1.39
CA GLY A 27 5.46 13.95 -2.19
C GLY A 27 5.42 12.71 -3.05
N SER A 28 4.98 12.86 -4.30
CA SER A 28 5.34 11.94 -5.36
C SER A 28 6.86 12.04 -5.46
N ARG A 29 7.55 11.18 -4.71
CA ARG A 29 8.87 10.76 -5.12
C ARG A 29 8.66 10.14 -6.48
N SER A 30 8.82 10.93 -7.54
CA SER A 30 9.28 10.39 -8.79
C SER A 30 10.63 9.77 -8.44
N LEU A 31 10.58 8.48 -8.09
CA LEU A 31 11.73 7.62 -8.20
C LEU A 31 12.08 7.73 -9.68
N ASP A 32 13.00 8.63 -10.00
CA ASP A 32 13.89 8.37 -11.12
C ASP A 32 14.42 6.97 -10.85
N VAL A 33 13.87 6.01 -11.58
CA VAL A 33 14.45 4.68 -11.71
C VAL A 33 15.73 4.91 -12.53
N VAL A 34 16.73 5.51 -11.87
CA VAL A 34 18.09 5.22 -12.22
C VAL A 34 18.21 3.75 -11.90
N VAL A 35 18.26 2.95 -12.96
CA VAL A 35 18.71 1.55 -12.94
C VAL A 35 20.16 1.57 -12.44
N SER A 36 20.31 1.72 -11.14
CA SER A 36 21.54 1.51 -10.40
C SER A 36 21.23 0.35 -9.47
N ASN A 37 21.62 -0.84 -9.92
CA ASN A 37 21.89 -1.95 -9.03
C ASN A 37 22.60 -1.41 -7.78
N THR A 38 22.18 -1.87 -6.59
CA THR A 38 22.70 -1.56 -5.24
C THR A 38 21.90 -0.58 -4.38
N PHE A 39 20.64 -0.91 -4.11
CA PHE A 39 20.22 -0.88 -2.71
C PHE A 39 20.59 -2.23 -2.10
N GLU A 40 21.56 -2.23 -1.17
CA GLU A 40 21.85 -3.37 -0.32
C GLU A 40 20.60 -3.71 0.52
N TYR A 41 19.76 -4.59 -0.01
CA TYR A 41 18.85 -5.37 0.82
C TYR A 41 19.74 -6.29 1.65
N LYS A 42 19.89 -6.00 2.94
CA LYS A 42 20.74 -6.75 3.85
C LYS A 42 20.23 -8.20 3.99
N HIS A 43 20.74 -9.05 3.11
CA HIS A 43 21.06 -10.48 3.23
C HIS A 43 19.93 -11.53 3.33
N VAL A 44 18.92 -11.46 2.46
CA VAL A 44 18.28 -12.68 1.93
C VAL A 44 18.28 -12.59 0.41
N SER A 45 18.90 -13.56 -0.25
CA SER A 45 18.93 -13.59 -1.72
C SER A 45 17.50 -13.60 -2.26
N LYS A 46 17.23 -12.82 -3.31
CA LYS A 46 15.94 -12.80 -4.01
C LYS A 46 15.48 -14.22 -4.38
N THR A 47 16.42 -15.10 -4.73
CA THR A 47 16.15 -16.51 -5.01
C THR A 47 15.62 -17.28 -3.81
N VAL A 48 16.15 -17.03 -2.61
CA VAL A 48 15.71 -17.69 -1.37
C VAL A 48 14.32 -17.21 -0.99
N LEU A 49 14.05 -15.90 -1.09
CA LEU A 49 12.70 -15.35 -0.84
C LEU A 49 11.67 -15.93 -1.80
N LYS A 50 12.02 -16.04 -3.09
CA LYS A 50 11.15 -16.67 -4.08
C LYS A 50 10.91 -18.14 -3.74
N GLN A 51 11.95 -18.92 -3.45
CA GLN A 51 11.80 -20.32 -3.08
C GLN A 51 10.93 -20.53 -1.83
N GLN A 52 11.02 -19.64 -0.85
CA GLN A 52 10.15 -19.68 0.32
C GLN A 52 8.70 -19.31 -0.02
N SER A 53 8.52 -18.27 -0.84
CA SER A 53 7.21 -17.87 -1.35
C SER A 53 6.53 -19.01 -2.10
N ASP A 54 7.22 -19.65 -3.05
CA ASP A 54 6.71 -20.76 -3.85
C ASP A 54 6.27 -21.92 -2.93
N LYS A 55 7.09 -22.30 -1.93
CA LYS A 55 6.74 -23.36 -0.97
C LYS A 55 5.50 -23.05 -0.16
N ILE A 56 5.35 -21.81 0.32
CA ILE A 56 4.18 -21.40 1.10
C ILE A 56 2.94 -21.40 0.20
N TYR A 57 3.06 -20.82 -0.99
CA TYR A 57 2.00 -20.77 -2.00
C TYR A 57 1.45 -22.17 -2.31
N ASP A 58 2.34 -23.13 -2.59
CA ASP A 58 1.97 -24.51 -2.88
C ASP A 58 1.34 -25.20 -1.66
N SER A 59 1.92 -24.99 -0.46
CA SER A 59 1.42 -25.62 0.77
C SER A 59 0.01 -25.17 1.16
N LEU A 60 -0.34 -23.92 0.85
CA LEU A 60 -1.66 -23.34 1.10
C LEU A 60 -2.60 -23.53 -0.10
N GLN A 61 -2.10 -24.11 -1.20
CA GLN A 61 -2.83 -24.32 -2.44
C GLN A 61 -3.52 -23.05 -2.95
N LEU A 62 -2.81 -21.92 -2.92
CA LEU A 62 -3.39 -20.59 -3.19
C LEU A 62 -3.92 -20.46 -4.62
N GLU A 63 -3.41 -21.26 -5.55
CA GLU A 63 -3.95 -21.38 -6.91
C GLU A 63 -5.43 -21.80 -6.91
N ASN A 64 -5.84 -22.71 -6.01
CA ASN A 64 -7.23 -23.16 -5.89
C ASN A 64 -8.18 -22.05 -5.43
N TYR A 65 -7.63 -20.97 -4.86
CA TYR A 65 -8.37 -19.77 -4.46
C TYR A 65 -8.24 -18.65 -5.49
N GLY A 66 -7.63 -18.93 -6.65
CA GLY A 66 -7.48 -17.98 -7.75
C GLY A 66 -6.43 -16.89 -7.51
N LEU A 67 -5.55 -17.05 -6.52
CA LEU A 67 -4.47 -16.09 -6.29
C LEU A 67 -3.31 -16.38 -7.24
N HIS A 68 -2.82 -15.38 -7.98
CA HIS A 68 -1.70 -15.55 -8.90
C HIS A 68 -0.35 -15.71 -8.13
N PRO A 69 0.57 -16.61 -8.53
CA PRO A 69 1.80 -16.88 -7.78
C PRO A 69 2.72 -15.66 -7.68
N GLU A 70 2.81 -14.86 -8.73
CA GLU A 70 3.55 -13.59 -8.76
C GLU A 70 2.95 -12.58 -7.78
N ALA A 71 1.62 -12.48 -7.68
CA ALA A 71 0.96 -11.58 -6.74
C ALA A 71 1.32 -11.94 -5.30
N PHE A 72 1.36 -13.25 -4.98
CA PHE A 72 1.81 -13.74 -3.69
C PHE A 72 3.31 -13.47 -3.46
N GLU A 73 4.19 -13.71 -4.44
CA GLU A 73 5.63 -13.43 -4.33
C GLU A 73 5.89 -11.95 -4.00
N TYR A 74 5.21 -11.03 -4.68
CA TYR A 74 5.32 -9.61 -4.41
C TYR A 74 4.86 -9.25 -3.00
N ALA A 75 3.71 -9.78 -2.57
CA ALA A 75 3.21 -9.56 -1.22
C ALA A 75 4.16 -10.12 -0.17
N TYR A 76 4.67 -11.34 -0.35
CA TYR A 76 5.60 -11.98 0.57
C TYR A 76 6.90 -11.18 0.72
N ARG A 77 7.46 -10.69 -0.39
CA ARG A 77 8.67 -9.86 -0.37
C ARG A 77 8.44 -8.53 0.37
N GLY A 78 7.31 -7.87 0.12
CA GLY A 78 6.93 -6.64 0.83
C GLY A 78 6.72 -6.88 2.32
N HIS A 79 6.02 -7.95 2.68
CA HIS A 79 5.81 -8.38 4.05
C HIS A 79 7.14 -8.63 4.77
N ARG A 80 8.05 -9.41 4.18
CA ARG A 80 9.38 -9.68 4.74
C ARG A 80 10.17 -8.39 4.98
N TYR A 81 10.16 -7.48 4.01
CA TYR A 81 10.82 -6.19 4.15
C TYR A 81 10.26 -5.39 5.33
N LEU A 82 8.93 -5.28 5.46
CA LEU A 82 8.30 -4.52 6.54
C LEU A 82 8.49 -5.20 7.90
N ALA A 83 8.44 -6.54 7.95
CA ALA A 83 8.70 -7.33 9.14
C ALA A 83 10.14 -7.14 9.64
N ASP A 84 11.13 -7.23 8.75
CA ASP A 84 12.55 -7.05 9.07
C ASP A 84 12.84 -5.60 9.56
N LYS A 85 11.98 -4.64 9.22
CA LYS A 85 12.05 -3.24 9.67
C LYS A 85 11.23 -2.96 10.93
N GLY A 86 10.48 -3.92 11.45
CA GLY A 86 9.58 -3.72 12.60
C GLY A 86 8.41 -2.77 12.31
N LEU A 87 7.98 -2.68 11.04
CA LEU A 87 6.93 -1.75 10.59
C LEU A 87 5.53 -2.40 10.51
N LEU A 88 5.42 -3.69 10.86
CA LEU A 88 4.15 -4.41 10.89
C LEU A 88 3.60 -4.46 12.32
N GLU A 89 2.36 -4.00 12.50
CA GLU A 89 1.61 -4.17 13.74
C GLU A 89 1.25 -5.65 13.98
N ASN A 90 0.92 -6.38 12.91
CA ASN A 90 0.61 -7.80 12.95
C ASN A 90 1.43 -8.59 11.91
N PRO A 91 2.64 -9.06 12.25
CA PRO A 91 3.51 -9.78 11.32
C PRO A 91 3.00 -11.20 10.98
N GLY A 92 2.00 -11.72 11.70
CA GLY A 92 1.41 -13.04 11.45
C GLY A 92 0.36 -13.06 10.33
N VAL A 93 -0.04 -11.89 9.83
CA VAL A 93 -1.08 -11.76 8.80
C VAL A 93 -0.50 -11.09 7.56
N ILE A 94 -0.81 -11.64 6.40
CA ILE A 94 -0.50 -11.06 5.10
C ILE A 94 -1.79 -10.85 4.32
N THR A 95 -2.04 -9.61 3.91
CA THR A 95 -3.16 -9.27 3.01
C THR A 95 -2.60 -9.09 1.61
N VAL A 96 -3.20 -9.78 0.64
CA VAL A 96 -2.77 -9.75 -0.76
C VAL A 96 -3.87 -9.12 -1.61
N CYS A 97 -3.52 -8.07 -2.37
CA CYS A 97 -4.42 -7.45 -3.34
C CYS A 97 -4.03 -7.91 -4.75
N ASP A 98 -4.79 -8.86 -5.31
CA ASP A 98 -4.53 -9.39 -6.64
C ASP A 98 -5.36 -8.65 -7.71
N PHE A 99 -4.66 -7.95 -8.59
CA PHE A 99 -5.21 -7.23 -9.75
C PHE A 99 -4.84 -7.89 -11.09
N SER A 100 -4.36 -9.14 -11.08
CA SER A 100 -3.98 -9.89 -12.29
C SER A 100 -5.14 -10.05 -13.27
N GLN A 101 -6.38 -10.08 -12.77
CA GLN A 101 -7.58 -10.09 -13.57
C GLN A 101 -8.21 -8.69 -13.66
N SER A 102 -8.39 -8.20 -14.89
CA SER A 102 -9.07 -6.93 -15.16
C SER A 102 -10.54 -6.98 -14.73
N SER A 103 -11.09 -5.85 -14.28
CA SER A 103 -12.51 -5.75 -13.90
C SER A 103 -13.44 -6.12 -15.05
N ALA A 104 -13.09 -5.71 -16.28
CA ALA A 104 -13.86 -6.04 -17.48
C ALA A 104 -13.97 -7.55 -17.75
N GLN A 105 -13.05 -8.36 -17.22
CA GLN A 105 -13.03 -9.80 -17.41
C GLN A 105 -13.67 -10.56 -16.22
N LYS A 106 -13.91 -9.88 -15.09
CA LYS A 106 -14.61 -10.42 -13.91
C LYS A 106 -16.12 -10.53 -14.12
N ASP A 107 -16.71 -9.64 -14.91
CA ASP A 107 -18.18 -9.58 -15.10
C ASP A 107 -18.73 -10.67 -16.05
N TYR A 108 -17.86 -11.49 -16.66
CA TYR A 108 -18.23 -12.51 -17.67
C TYR A 108 -17.97 -13.96 -17.24
N MET A 109 -17.61 -14.22 -15.98
CA MET A 109 -17.45 -15.57 -15.40
C MET A 109 -18.57 -15.86 -14.41
#